data_AF-A0AAD7XMR7-F1
#
_entry.id   AF-A0AAD7XMR7-F1
#
_cell.length_a   1.000
_cell.length_b   1.000
_cell.length_c   1.000
_cell.angle_alpha   90.00
_cell.angle_beta   90.00
_cell.angle_gamma   90.00
#
_symmetry.space_group_name_H-M   'P 1'
#
loop_
_entity.id
_entity.type
_entity.pdbx_description
1 polymer ?
#
loop_
_entity_poly.entity_id
_entity_poly.type
_entity_poly.pdbx_seq_one_letter_code
_entity_poly.pdbx_strand_id
1 'polypeptide(L)'
;MWRRRRISALKTAGELSTFELQDLFEPDYLQKKLFVKHPNRAFGAVFKLEGAVADVDVIPTFTAAWGQVAEEFGVEKPTEETVSLADWGEARMMSRRYNDIVSESFDDLDITPRPGVEGWLSILAAEEVPCAVVSKLPRRMLETCLQRLNYTGFFNDNIVSAEDERDRAEQAFLHAALIIERQPARCVVFSDTISDVVGAHEADMRAVGLMGTHPAYELRIADLVVSSLDELRLPNVRGLFADVDYEQHVMPEPELEPEVRRQVRTKTLEREQDYDDYYY
;
A
#
# COMPACT_ATOMS: atom_id res chain seq x y z
N MET A 1 1.28 -13.41 15.84
CA MET A 1 1.38 -14.62 14.99
C MET A 1 0.17 -14.78 14.05
N TRP A 2 -1.07 -14.54 14.52
CA TRP A 2 -2.28 -14.60 13.68
C TRP A 2 -2.31 -13.57 12.53
N ARG A 3 -2.06 -12.28 12.80
CA ARG A 3 -2.11 -11.20 11.79
C ARG A 3 -1.21 -11.46 10.58
N ARG A 4 0.05 -11.88 10.79
CA ARG A 4 0.98 -12.25 9.70
C ARG A 4 0.46 -13.39 8.82
N ARG A 5 -0.17 -14.41 9.42
CA ARG A 5 -0.79 -15.51 8.66
C ARG A 5 -1.98 -15.02 7.85
N ARG A 6 -2.79 -14.11 8.41
CA ARG A 6 -3.93 -13.52 7.70
C ARG A 6 -3.47 -12.69 6.51
N ILE A 7 -2.46 -11.83 6.70
CA ILE A 7 -1.86 -11.04 5.62
C ILE A 7 -1.36 -11.95 4.49
N SER A 8 -0.60 -13.00 4.83
CA SER A 8 -0.08 -13.94 3.83
C SER A 8 -1.19 -14.63 3.03
N ALA A 9 -2.32 -14.97 3.67
CA ALA A 9 -3.45 -15.58 2.97
C ALA A 9 -4.17 -14.59 2.04
N LEU A 10 -4.28 -13.32 2.47
CA LEU A 10 -4.92 -12.26 1.68
C LEU A 10 -4.10 -11.86 0.46
N LYS A 11 -2.77 -11.89 0.53
CA LYS A 11 -1.90 -11.62 -0.64
C LYS A 11 -2.22 -12.56 -1.82
N THR A 12 -2.55 -13.82 -1.51
CA THR A 12 -2.91 -14.85 -2.50
C THR A 12 -4.41 -14.95 -2.78
N ALA A 13 -5.25 -14.15 -2.11
CA ALA A 13 -6.70 -14.19 -2.32
C ALA A 13 -7.07 -13.47 -3.63
N GLY A 14 -8.01 -14.02 -4.39
CA GLY A 14 -8.43 -13.42 -5.68
C GLY A 14 -8.99 -12.01 -5.54
N GLU A 15 -9.79 -11.73 -4.50
CA GLU A 15 -10.31 -10.40 -4.21
C GLU A 15 -10.10 -10.02 -2.74
N LEU A 16 -9.79 -8.75 -2.53
CA LEU A 16 -9.64 -8.12 -1.23
C LEU A 16 -10.91 -7.33 -0.89
N SER A 17 -11.33 -7.42 0.36
CA SER A 17 -12.44 -6.66 0.91
C SER A 17 -11.93 -5.45 1.68
N THR A 18 -12.44 -4.26 1.34
CA THR A 18 -12.14 -3.01 2.06
C THR A 18 -12.49 -3.14 3.54
N PHE A 19 -13.66 -3.68 3.86
CA PHE A 19 -14.09 -3.89 5.26
C PHE A 19 -13.15 -4.82 6.02
N GLU A 20 -12.69 -5.89 5.37
CA GLU A 20 -11.77 -6.83 6.01
C GLU A 20 -10.41 -6.17 6.31
N LEU A 21 -9.86 -5.39 5.39
CA LEU A 21 -8.60 -4.69 5.63
C LEU A 21 -8.75 -3.58 6.68
N GLN A 22 -9.91 -2.91 6.72
CA GLN A 22 -10.23 -1.92 7.73
C GLN A 22 -10.21 -2.53 9.13
N ASP A 23 -10.86 -3.68 9.32
CA ASP A 23 -10.89 -4.41 10.60
C ASP A 23 -9.51 -4.98 10.96
N LEU A 24 -8.82 -5.60 9.99
CA LEU A 24 -7.50 -6.22 10.20
C LEU A 24 -6.44 -5.22 10.68
N PHE A 25 -6.54 -3.97 10.22
CA PHE A 25 -5.58 -2.92 10.50
C PHE A 25 -6.08 -1.85 11.47
N GLU A 26 -7.23 -2.04 12.10
CA GLU A 26 -7.68 -1.20 13.21
C GLU A 26 -6.59 -1.11 14.28
N PRO A 27 -6.11 0.10 14.61
CA PRO A 27 -5.00 0.22 15.52
C PRO A 27 -5.44 -0.14 16.94
N ASP A 28 -4.61 -0.91 17.61
CA ASP A 28 -4.77 -1.17 19.03
C ASP A 28 -4.49 0.09 19.86
N TYR A 29 -4.68 -0.03 21.17
CA TYR A 29 -4.46 1.08 22.11
C TYR A 29 -3.04 1.69 22.04
N LEU A 30 -2.02 0.86 21.85
CA LEU A 30 -0.62 1.32 21.80
C LEU A 30 -0.35 2.04 20.48
N GLN A 31 -0.87 1.53 19.37
CA GLN A 31 -0.78 2.17 18.06
C GLN A 31 -1.50 3.52 18.05
N LYS A 32 -2.70 3.61 18.65
CA LYS A 32 -3.43 4.89 18.82
C LYS A 32 -2.59 5.91 19.60
N LYS A 33 -1.99 5.51 20.74
CA LYS A 33 -1.07 6.38 21.49
C LYS A 33 0.17 6.79 20.71
N LEU A 34 0.71 5.90 19.88
CA LEU A 34 1.85 6.21 19.02
C LEU A 34 1.46 7.26 17.97
N PHE A 35 0.28 7.11 17.34
CA PHE A 35 -0.21 8.05 16.35
C PHE A 35 -0.53 9.43 16.91
N VAL A 36 -0.96 9.54 18.17
CA VAL A 36 -1.07 10.85 18.84
C VAL A 36 0.29 11.55 18.93
N LYS A 37 1.37 10.82 19.19
CA LYS A 37 2.73 11.38 19.27
C LYS A 37 3.38 11.61 17.91
N HIS A 38 3.08 10.74 16.95
CA HIS A 38 3.64 10.74 15.60
C HIS A 38 2.50 10.62 14.57
N PRO A 39 1.73 11.71 14.36
CA PRO A 39 0.50 11.67 13.57
C PRO A 39 0.71 11.29 12.12
N ASN A 40 1.88 11.59 11.55
CA ASN A 40 2.17 11.27 10.16
C ASN A 40 2.31 9.76 9.92
N ARG A 41 2.70 8.98 10.95
CA ARG A 41 2.79 7.51 10.85
C ARG A 41 1.44 6.82 10.75
N ALA A 42 0.36 7.53 11.06
CA ALA A 42 -1.00 6.99 11.09
C ALA A 42 -1.53 6.68 9.68
N PHE A 43 -1.03 7.38 8.66
CA PHE A 43 -1.44 7.17 7.27
C PHE A 43 -0.38 6.40 6.47
N GLY A 44 -0.78 5.85 5.32
CA GLY A 44 0.10 5.23 4.34
C GLY A 44 0.03 5.96 3.00
N ALA A 45 1.13 5.96 2.25
CA ALA A 45 1.22 6.60 0.95
C ALA A 45 1.36 5.55 -0.16
N VAL A 46 0.49 5.61 -1.15
CA VAL A 46 0.45 4.69 -2.29
C VAL A 46 0.69 5.49 -3.56
N PHE A 47 1.72 5.15 -4.32
CA PHE A 47 2.09 5.86 -5.54
C PHE A 47 1.86 5.01 -6.76
N LYS A 48 1.23 5.58 -7.80
CA LYS A 48 1.34 5.01 -9.14
C LYS A 48 2.75 5.27 -9.68
N LEU A 49 3.39 4.28 -10.30
CA LEU A 49 4.70 4.53 -10.92
C LEU A 49 4.53 5.59 -12.01
N GLU A 50 3.64 5.32 -12.96
CA GLU A 50 3.35 6.17 -14.10
C GLU A 50 2.65 7.45 -13.63
N GLY A 51 3.16 8.62 -14.05
CA GLY A 51 2.52 9.91 -13.81
C GLY A 51 2.70 10.49 -12.40
N ALA A 52 2.92 9.63 -11.38
CA ALA A 52 3.19 10.09 -10.01
C ALA A 52 4.63 9.94 -9.56
N VAL A 53 5.30 8.82 -9.82
CA VAL A 53 6.73 8.67 -9.50
C VAL A 53 7.60 9.11 -10.67
N ALA A 54 7.26 8.65 -11.87
CA ALA A 54 8.01 8.92 -13.09
C ALA A 54 7.11 8.98 -14.31
N ASP A 55 7.53 9.77 -15.30
CA ASP A 55 7.07 9.62 -16.66
C ASP A 55 7.83 8.42 -17.26
N VAL A 56 7.08 7.38 -17.67
CA VAL A 56 7.63 6.15 -18.25
C VAL A 56 7.04 5.99 -19.65
N ASP A 57 7.86 6.11 -20.69
CA ASP A 57 7.38 5.96 -22.06
C ASP A 57 7.31 4.47 -22.45
N VAL A 58 6.22 3.83 -22.06
CA VAL A 58 5.99 2.39 -22.30
C VAL A 58 5.34 2.10 -23.64
N ILE A 59 4.74 3.11 -24.29
CA ILE A 59 3.88 2.92 -25.47
C ILE A 59 4.67 2.33 -26.65
N PRO A 60 5.88 2.82 -27.01
CA PRO A 60 6.66 2.24 -28.10
C PRO A 60 7.00 0.78 -27.84
N THR A 61 7.49 0.46 -26.64
CA THR A 61 7.86 -0.90 -26.22
C THR A 61 6.66 -1.84 -26.27
N PHE A 62 5.52 -1.41 -25.76
CA PHE A 62 4.30 -2.22 -25.71
C PHE A 62 3.72 -2.44 -27.11
N THR A 63 3.73 -1.41 -27.95
CA THR A 63 3.28 -1.52 -29.34
C THR A 63 4.17 -2.47 -30.15
N ALA A 64 5.49 -2.39 -29.97
CA ALA A 64 6.43 -3.30 -30.62
C ALA A 64 6.26 -4.75 -30.15
N ALA A 65 6.11 -4.97 -28.86
CA ALA A 65 5.86 -6.30 -28.30
C ALA A 65 4.54 -6.89 -28.79
N TRP A 66 3.48 -6.08 -28.82
CA TRP A 66 2.19 -6.51 -29.36
C TRP A 66 2.27 -6.86 -30.84
N GLY A 67 3.01 -6.06 -31.64
CA GLY A 67 3.26 -6.35 -33.05
C GLY A 67 3.93 -7.70 -33.27
N GLN A 68 4.95 -8.03 -32.47
CA GLN A 68 5.64 -9.32 -32.54
C GLN A 68 4.73 -10.49 -32.20
N VAL A 69 3.93 -10.38 -31.12
CA VAL A 69 2.97 -11.44 -30.75
C VAL A 69 1.89 -11.60 -31.81
N ALA A 70 1.38 -10.50 -32.36
CA ALA A 70 0.38 -10.55 -33.42
C ALA A 70 0.93 -11.21 -34.69
N GLU A 71 2.19 -10.98 -35.06
CA GLU A 71 2.85 -11.64 -36.18
C GLU A 71 3.12 -13.13 -35.88
N GLU A 72 3.65 -13.45 -34.70
CA GLU A 72 3.97 -14.82 -34.27
C GLU A 72 2.73 -15.73 -34.25
N PHE A 73 1.60 -15.21 -33.78
CA PHE A 73 0.34 -15.94 -33.68
C PHE A 73 -0.61 -15.68 -34.86
N GLY A 74 -0.23 -14.82 -35.81
CA GLY A 74 -1.04 -14.51 -37.01
C GLY A 74 -2.40 -13.85 -36.70
N VAL A 75 -2.45 -12.99 -35.69
CA VAL A 75 -3.72 -12.51 -35.10
C VAL A 75 -4.07 -11.11 -35.59
N GLU A 76 -5.24 -10.99 -36.23
CA GLU A 76 -5.87 -9.71 -36.52
C GLU A 76 -6.72 -9.22 -35.33
N LYS A 77 -7.10 -7.93 -35.33
CA LYS A 77 -7.97 -7.37 -34.29
C LYS A 77 -9.27 -8.19 -34.17
N PRO A 78 -9.60 -8.73 -32.98
CA PRO A 78 -10.74 -9.64 -32.83
C PRO A 78 -12.08 -8.93 -33.00
N THR A 79 -13.06 -9.65 -33.57
CA THR A 79 -14.48 -9.24 -33.64
C THR A 79 -15.28 -9.86 -32.49
N GLU A 80 -16.50 -9.38 -32.18
CA GLU A 80 -17.35 -9.98 -31.13
C GLU A 80 -17.58 -11.49 -31.33
N GLU A 81 -17.76 -11.92 -32.58
CA GLU A 81 -17.95 -13.32 -32.94
C GLU A 81 -16.67 -14.15 -32.70
N THR A 82 -15.50 -13.56 -32.98
CA THR A 82 -14.19 -14.17 -32.70
C THR A 82 -13.95 -14.32 -31.19
N VAL A 83 -14.34 -13.33 -30.38
CA VAL A 83 -14.18 -13.39 -28.91
C VAL A 83 -15.06 -14.47 -28.31
N SER A 84 -16.29 -14.64 -28.80
CA SER A 84 -17.21 -15.67 -28.30
C SER A 84 -16.75 -17.11 -28.59
N LEU A 85 -15.92 -17.29 -29.61
CA LEU A 85 -15.38 -18.58 -30.04
C LEU A 85 -13.93 -18.80 -29.62
N ALA A 86 -13.33 -17.83 -28.92
CA ALA A 86 -11.90 -17.81 -28.63
C ALA A 86 -11.47 -18.95 -27.68
N ASP A 87 -10.32 -19.54 -27.97
CA ASP A 87 -9.61 -20.38 -27.01
C ASP A 87 -8.88 -19.51 -25.99
N TRP A 88 -9.40 -19.48 -24.77
CA TRP A 88 -8.79 -18.75 -23.66
C TRP A 88 -7.40 -19.27 -23.30
N GLY A 89 -7.06 -20.51 -23.64
CA GLY A 89 -5.70 -21.06 -23.49
C GLY A 89 -4.69 -20.36 -24.39
N GLU A 90 -5.05 -20.14 -25.66
CA GLU A 90 -4.23 -19.42 -26.64
C GLU A 90 -4.08 -17.94 -26.27
N ALA A 91 -5.17 -17.28 -25.87
CA ALA A 91 -5.12 -15.90 -25.38
C ALA A 91 -4.18 -15.73 -24.18
N ARG A 92 -4.15 -16.72 -23.27
CA ARG A 92 -3.20 -16.74 -22.14
C ARG A 92 -1.76 -16.97 -22.59
N MET A 93 -1.51 -17.80 -23.60
CA MET A 93 -0.17 -17.99 -24.17
C MET A 93 0.34 -16.71 -24.82
N MET A 94 -0.49 -16.03 -25.61
CA MET A 94 -0.15 -14.72 -26.20
C MET A 94 0.16 -13.68 -25.13
N SER A 95 -0.66 -13.60 -24.08
CA SER A 95 -0.44 -12.69 -22.95
C SER A 95 0.89 -12.95 -22.24
N ARG A 96 1.25 -14.22 -22.00
CA ARG A 96 2.57 -14.59 -21.46
C ARG A 96 3.70 -14.19 -22.38
N ARG A 97 3.58 -14.50 -23.68
CA ARG A 97 4.61 -14.16 -24.67
C ARG A 97 4.83 -12.67 -24.79
N TYR A 98 3.74 -11.89 -24.77
CA TYR A 98 3.79 -10.43 -24.73
C TYR A 98 4.60 -9.93 -23.52
N ASN A 99 4.30 -10.46 -22.33
CA ASN A 99 5.02 -10.09 -21.11
C ASN A 99 6.50 -10.47 -21.16
N ASP A 100 6.86 -11.61 -21.78
CA ASP A 100 8.25 -12.03 -21.97
C ASP A 100 9.01 -11.03 -22.86
N ILE A 101 8.45 -10.65 -24.01
CA ILE A 101 9.08 -9.70 -24.96
C ILE A 101 9.23 -8.31 -24.33
N VAL A 102 8.19 -7.84 -23.63
CA VAL A 102 8.24 -6.57 -22.88
C VAL A 102 9.33 -6.60 -21.81
N SER A 103 9.52 -7.74 -21.14
CA SER A 103 10.58 -7.92 -20.14
C SER A 103 11.99 -7.96 -20.74
N GLU A 104 12.14 -8.47 -21.97
CA GLU A 104 13.41 -8.50 -22.71
C GLU A 104 13.81 -7.13 -23.26
N SER A 105 12.83 -6.28 -23.60
CA SER A 105 13.04 -4.95 -24.20
C SER A 105 13.20 -3.82 -23.15
N PHE A 106 13.43 -4.19 -21.88
CA PHE A 106 13.34 -3.28 -20.75
C PHE A 106 14.44 -2.21 -20.70
N ASP A 107 15.66 -2.54 -21.11
CA ASP A 107 16.82 -1.64 -20.98
C ASP A 107 16.66 -0.32 -21.76
N ASP A 108 15.78 -0.32 -22.77
CA ASP A 108 15.53 0.82 -23.65
C ASP A 108 14.44 1.79 -23.13
N LEU A 109 13.81 1.50 -21.97
CA LEU A 109 12.77 2.37 -21.44
C LEU A 109 13.35 3.73 -21.01
N ASP A 110 12.75 4.80 -21.55
CA ASP A 110 12.98 6.14 -21.07
C ASP A 110 12.15 6.37 -19.80
N ILE A 111 12.83 6.78 -18.74
CA ILE A 111 12.23 7.00 -17.42
C ILE A 111 12.77 8.29 -16.82
N THR A 112 11.85 9.21 -16.55
CA THR A 112 12.17 10.53 -16.00
C THR A 112 11.40 10.74 -14.71
N PRO A 113 12.05 11.07 -13.57
CA PRO A 113 11.35 11.33 -12.31
C PRO A 113 10.41 12.53 -12.42
N ARG A 114 9.23 12.44 -11.82
CA ARG A 114 8.28 13.56 -11.76
C ARG A 114 8.81 14.69 -10.85
N PRO A 115 8.50 15.96 -11.14
CA PRO A 115 8.92 17.08 -10.29
C PRO A 115 8.47 16.90 -8.83
N GLY A 116 9.41 17.07 -7.91
CA GLY A 116 9.20 17.00 -6.47
C GLY A 116 9.10 15.60 -5.86
N VAL A 117 9.17 14.53 -6.67
CA VAL A 117 9.02 13.16 -6.15
C VAL A 117 10.09 12.79 -5.12
N GLU A 118 11.36 13.09 -5.38
CA GLU A 118 12.46 12.76 -4.48
C GLU A 118 12.35 13.50 -3.14
N GLY A 119 12.04 14.80 -3.20
CA GLY A 119 11.83 15.63 -2.02
C GLY A 119 10.64 15.14 -1.19
N TRP A 120 9.54 14.78 -1.85
CA TRP A 120 8.36 14.26 -1.17
C TRP A 120 8.59 12.89 -0.54
N LEU A 121 9.20 11.94 -1.26
CA LEU A 121 9.57 10.62 -0.73
C LEU A 121 10.53 10.74 0.46
N SER A 122 11.49 11.68 0.39
CA SER A 122 12.40 11.97 1.49
C SER A 122 11.68 12.48 2.74
N ILE A 123 10.70 13.37 2.58
CA ILE A 123 9.85 13.86 3.68
C ILE A 123 9.06 12.71 4.30
N LEU A 124 8.42 11.87 3.48
CA LEU A 124 7.66 10.71 3.95
C LEU A 124 8.53 9.72 4.70
N ALA A 125 9.74 9.43 4.20
CA ALA A 125 10.70 8.56 4.85
C ALA A 125 11.18 9.10 6.20
N ALA A 126 11.49 10.40 6.28
CA ALA A 126 11.91 11.07 7.52
C ALA A 126 10.82 11.02 8.61
N GLU A 127 9.55 11.03 8.22
CA GLU A 127 8.40 10.93 9.12
C GLU A 127 7.94 9.48 9.37
N GLU A 128 8.64 8.50 8.79
CA GLU A 128 8.30 7.08 8.84
C GLU A 128 6.86 6.78 8.34
N VAL A 129 6.44 7.47 7.29
CA VAL A 129 5.20 7.16 6.56
C VAL A 129 5.47 5.96 5.65
N PRO A 130 4.76 4.83 5.81
CA PRO A 130 4.98 3.67 4.98
C PRO A 130 4.48 3.94 3.55
N CYS A 131 5.33 3.65 2.58
CA CYS A 131 5.08 3.88 1.16
C CYS A 131 4.97 2.57 0.38
N ALA A 132 4.10 2.54 -0.62
CA ALA A 132 4.03 1.49 -1.65
C ALA A 132 4.01 2.10 -3.05
N VAL A 133 4.53 1.36 -4.02
CA VAL A 133 4.38 1.68 -5.45
C VAL A 133 3.50 0.65 -6.14
N VAL A 134 2.68 1.13 -7.07
CA VAL A 134 1.71 0.33 -7.82
C VAL A 134 1.88 0.60 -9.31
N SER A 135 2.04 -0.46 -10.09
CA SER A 135 2.09 -0.37 -11.55
C SER A 135 1.58 -1.67 -12.18
N LYS A 136 1.14 -1.55 -13.45
CA LYS A 136 0.79 -2.70 -14.29
C LYS A 136 2.01 -3.25 -15.03
N LEU A 137 3.21 -2.76 -14.74
CA LEU A 137 4.45 -3.34 -15.23
C LEU A 137 4.73 -4.69 -14.53
N PRO A 138 5.36 -5.64 -15.24
CA PRO A 138 6.01 -6.80 -14.63
C PRO A 138 6.92 -6.39 -13.46
N ARG A 139 7.03 -7.23 -12.44
CA ARG A 139 7.72 -6.87 -11.19
C ARG A 139 9.17 -6.51 -11.43
N ARG A 140 9.87 -7.32 -12.23
CA ARG A 140 11.27 -7.08 -12.60
C ARG A 140 11.47 -5.70 -13.25
N MET A 141 10.53 -5.29 -14.10
CA MET A 141 10.59 -3.99 -14.77
C MET A 141 10.39 -2.85 -13.77
N LEU A 142 9.36 -2.96 -12.92
CA LEU A 142 9.07 -1.99 -11.88
C LEU A 142 10.25 -1.83 -10.89
N GLU A 143 10.83 -2.93 -10.44
CA GLU A 143 12.03 -2.92 -9.58
C GLU A 143 13.22 -2.23 -10.26
N THR A 144 13.43 -2.50 -11.55
CA THR A 144 14.54 -1.88 -12.29
C THR A 144 14.29 -0.38 -12.56
N CYS A 145 13.05 0.03 -12.81
CA CYS A 145 12.65 1.45 -12.85
C CYS A 145 13.02 2.15 -11.54
N LEU A 146 12.65 1.56 -10.39
CA LEU A 146 13.00 2.11 -9.08
C LEU A 146 14.52 2.16 -8.85
N GLN A 147 15.26 1.14 -9.31
CA GLN A 147 16.73 1.12 -9.20
C GLN A 147 17.38 2.22 -10.03
N ARG A 148 16.96 2.42 -11.29
CA ARG A 148 17.47 3.49 -12.17
C ARG A 148 17.19 4.88 -11.60
N LEU A 149 16.07 5.04 -10.91
CA LEU A 149 15.71 6.27 -10.21
C LEU A 149 16.37 6.42 -8.83
N ASN A 150 17.09 5.42 -8.32
CA ASN A 150 17.58 5.32 -6.94
C ASN A 150 16.47 5.42 -5.86
N TYR A 151 15.25 4.97 -6.16
CA TYR A 151 14.09 5.04 -5.25
C TYR A 151 13.75 3.72 -4.57
N THR A 152 14.51 2.64 -4.81
CA THR A 152 14.27 1.33 -4.17
C THR A 152 14.17 1.41 -2.64
N GLY A 153 14.98 2.26 -1.98
CA GLY A 153 14.96 2.39 -0.52
C GLY A 153 13.67 3.04 0.05
N PHE A 154 12.93 3.80 -0.75
CA PHE A 154 11.68 4.43 -0.30
C PHE A 154 10.51 3.43 -0.28
N PHE A 155 10.52 2.45 -1.18
CA PHE A 155 9.44 1.46 -1.30
C PHE A 155 9.82 0.10 -0.70
N ASN A 156 11.12 -0.23 -0.63
CA ASN A 156 11.62 -1.54 -0.21
C ASN A 156 10.88 -2.67 -0.96
N ASP A 157 10.29 -3.62 -0.23
CA ASP A 157 9.50 -4.72 -0.82
C ASP A 157 8.02 -4.36 -1.05
N ASN A 158 7.60 -3.10 -0.79
CA ASN A 158 6.22 -2.65 -0.92
C ASN A 158 5.87 -2.30 -2.37
N ILE A 159 5.84 -3.33 -3.21
CA ILE A 159 5.66 -3.23 -4.66
C ILE A 159 4.44 -4.06 -5.05
N VAL A 160 3.47 -3.43 -5.74
CA VAL A 160 2.37 -4.10 -6.42
C VAL A 160 2.58 -3.98 -7.94
N SER A 161 2.58 -5.12 -8.61
CA SER A 161 2.97 -5.30 -10.01
C SER A 161 1.91 -6.11 -10.78
N ALA A 162 2.13 -6.33 -12.08
CA ALA A 162 1.27 -7.19 -12.90
C ALA A 162 1.13 -8.63 -12.36
N GLU A 163 2.18 -9.16 -11.74
CA GLU A 163 2.23 -10.53 -11.20
C GLU A 163 1.31 -10.73 -9.99
N ASP A 164 0.85 -9.65 -9.37
CA ASP A 164 -0.08 -9.69 -8.24
C ASP A 164 -1.55 -9.90 -8.68
N GLU A 165 -1.80 -9.98 -10.00
CA GLU A 165 -3.10 -10.28 -10.63
C GLU A 165 -4.23 -9.36 -10.14
N ARG A 166 -3.93 -8.07 -9.94
CA ARG A 166 -4.89 -7.03 -9.52
C ARG A 166 -5.24 -6.12 -10.70
N ASP A 167 -6.14 -6.58 -11.57
CA ASP A 167 -6.48 -5.86 -12.81
C ASP A 167 -7.19 -4.52 -12.58
N ARG A 168 -8.03 -4.49 -11.54
CA ARG A 168 -8.82 -3.32 -11.14
C ARG A 168 -8.02 -2.42 -10.18
N ALA A 169 -8.13 -1.11 -10.34
CA ALA A 169 -7.29 -0.15 -9.62
C ALA A 169 -7.51 -0.22 -8.10
N GLU A 170 -8.76 -0.31 -7.66
CA GLU A 170 -9.15 -0.50 -6.26
C GLU A 170 -8.54 -1.77 -5.64
N GLN A 171 -8.48 -2.88 -6.40
CA GLN A 171 -7.86 -4.11 -5.91
C GLN A 171 -6.34 -3.97 -5.77
N ALA A 172 -5.70 -3.25 -6.69
CA ALA A 172 -4.26 -2.97 -6.61
C ALA A 172 -3.94 -2.05 -5.43
N PHE A 173 -4.77 -1.04 -5.15
CA PHE A 173 -4.61 -0.16 -4.00
C PHE A 173 -4.90 -0.88 -2.68
N LEU A 174 -5.95 -1.71 -2.58
CA LEU A 174 -6.17 -2.56 -1.41
C LEU A 174 -4.97 -3.49 -1.15
N HIS A 175 -4.35 -4.03 -2.20
CA HIS A 175 -3.12 -4.80 -2.05
C HIS A 175 -1.97 -3.93 -1.54
N ALA A 176 -1.83 -2.69 -2.02
CA ALA A 176 -0.86 -1.73 -1.49
C ALA A 176 -1.10 -1.42 0.01
N ALA A 177 -2.35 -1.25 0.44
CA ALA A 177 -2.69 -1.09 1.86
C ALA A 177 -2.34 -2.35 2.69
N LEU A 178 -2.57 -3.53 2.12
CA LEU A 178 -2.21 -4.82 2.73
C LEU A 178 -0.70 -4.97 2.96
N ILE A 179 0.14 -4.60 2.00
CA ILE A 179 1.60 -4.72 2.13
C ILE A 179 2.20 -3.70 3.09
N ILE A 180 1.66 -2.47 3.12
CA ILE A 180 2.13 -1.42 4.05
C ILE A 180 1.47 -1.48 5.43
N GLU A 181 0.56 -2.43 5.63
CA GLU A 181 -0.18 -2.67 6.87
C GLU A 181 -0.90 -1.41 7.39
N ARG A 182 -1.68 -0.78 6.52
CA ARG A 182 -2.50 0.40 6.86
C ARG A 182 -3.95 0.19 6.49
N GLN A 183 -4.84 0.79 7.29
CA GLN A 183 -6.27 0.83 6.98
C GLN A 183 -6.48 1.57 5.64
N PRO A 184 -7.34 1.07 4.74
CA PRO A 184 -7.65 1.76 3.50
C PRO A 184 -8.11 3.21 3.72
N ALA A 185 -8.98 3.45 4.71
CA ALA A 185 -9.42 4.80 5.12
C ALA A 185 -8.29 5.74 5.59
N ARG A 186 -7.08 5.21 5.80
CA ARG A 186 -5.87 5.96 6.18
C ARG A 186 -4.80 5.87 5.10
N CYS A 187 -5.14 5.51 3.87
CA CYS A 187 -4.22 5.51 2.75
C CYS A 187 -4.53 6.68 1.82
N VAL A 188 -3.49 7.27 1.24
CA VAL A 188 -3.60 8.27 0.16
C VAL A 188 -2.92 7.75 -1.09
N VAL A 189 -3.63 7.80 -2.21
CA VAL A 189 -3.14 7.42 -3.53
C VAL A 189 -2.68 8.67 -4.28
N PHE A 190 -1.48 8.63 -4.86
CA PHE A 190 -0.96 9.66 -5.78
C PHE A 190 -1.00 9.12 -7.21
N SER A 191 -1.79 9.77 -8.09
CA SER A 191 -1.92 9.41 -9.50
C SER A 191 -2.28 10.63 -10.35
N ASP A 192 -2.02 10.56 -11.65
CA ASP A 192 -2.45 11.55 -12.65
C ASP A 192 -3.67 11.09 -13.49
N THR A 193 -4.26 9.92 -13.19
CA THR A 193 -5.38 9.35 -13.97
C THR A 193 -6.70 9.35 -13.19
N ILE A 194 -7.81 9.55 -13.91
CA ILE A 194 -9.17 9.53 -13.35
C ILE A 194 -9.50 8.12 -12.82
N SER A 195 -9.11 7.08 -13.56
CA SER A 195 -9.41 5.69 -13.18
C SER A 195 -8.75 5.30 -11.85
N ASP A 196 -7.54 5.79 -11.57
CA ASP A 196 -6.88 5.54 -10.30
C ASP A 196 -7.54 6.33 -9.17
N VAL A 197 -7.99 7.56 -9.42
CA VAL A 197 -8.73 8.34 -8.40
C VAL A 197 -10.05 7.65 -8.04
N VAL A 198 -10.80 7.18 -9.05
CA VAL A 198 -12.03 6.41 -8.81
C VAL A 198 -11.72 5.12 -8.05
N GLY A 199 -10.69 4.36 -8.47
CA GLY A 199 -10.29 3.14 -7.78
C GLY A 199 -9.83 3.38 -6.33
N ALA A 200 -9.17 4.50 -6.05
CA ALA A 200 -8.80 4.89 -4.69
C ALA A 200 -10.05 5.09 -3.83
N HIS A 201 -11.05 5.80 -4.35
CA HIS A 201 -12.32 6.04 -3.65
C HIS A 201 -13.15 4.77 -3.48
N GLU A 202 -13.18 3.88 -4.46
CA GLU A 202 -13.82 2.56 -4.36
C GLU A 202 -13.13 1.67 -3.29
N ALA A 203 -11.83 1.87 -3.07
CA ALA A 203 -11.07 1.25 -2.00
C ALA A 203 -11.17 1.99 -0.64
N ASP A 204 -12.04 2.99 -0.51
CA ASP A 204 -12.20 3.86 0.69
C ASP A 204 -10.91 4.61 1.05
N MET A 205 -10.04 4.91 0.08
CA MET A 205 -8.82 5.69 0.25
C MET A 205 -9.02 7.15 -0.13
N ARG A 206 -8.09 8.01 0.25
CA ARG A 206 -7.98 9.38 -0.27
C ARG A 206 -7.15 9.41 -1.54
N ALA A 207 -7.36 10.41 -2.38
CA ALA A 207 -6.65 10.56 -3.65
C ALA A 207 -6.09 11.98 -3.80
N VAL A 208 -4.82 12.06 -4.21
CA VAL A 208 -4.16 13.28 -4.66
C VAL A 208 -3.93 13.15 -6.17
N GLY A 209 -4.65 13.95 -6.94
CA GLY A 209 -4.50 14.07 -8.38
C GLY A 209 -3.29 14.93 -8.74
N LEU A 210 -2.41 14.41 -9.59
CA LEU A 210 -1.27 15.14 -10.13
C LEU A 210 -1.59 15.61 -11.55
N MET A 211 -1.37 16.89 -11.85
CA MET A 211 -1.50 17.35 -13.24
C MET A 211 -0.42 16.71 -14.11
N GLY A 212 -0.84 16.08 -15.20
CA GLY A 212 0.05 15.35 -16.09
C GLY A 212 -0.68 15.02 -17.37
N THR A 213 -1.04 13.74 -17.54
CA THR A 213 -1.83 13.27 -18.68
C THR A 213 -3.18 13.96 -18.78
N HIS A 214 -3.82 14.23 -17.64
CA HIS A 214 -5.12 14.90 -17.56
C HIS A 214 -5.01 16.33 -17.01
N PRO A 215 -5.79 17.28 -17.55
CA PRO A 215 -5.88 18.63 -17.00
C PRO A 215 -6.60 18.63 -15.65
N ALA A 216 -6.30 19.61 -14.79
CA ALA A 216 -6.84 19.70 -13.43
C ALA A 216 -8.38 19.59 -13.34
N TYR A 217 -9.11 20.08 -14.35
CA TYR A 217 -10.57 20.06 -14.31
C TYR A 217 -11.16 18.64 -14.39
N GLU A 218 -10.42 17.69 -14.97
CA GLU A 218 -10.81 16.26 -15.06
C GLU A 218 -10.47 15.50 -13.77
N LEU A 219 -9.44 15.93 -13.05
CA LEU A 219 -9.02 15.35 -11.77
C LEU A 219 -9.77 15.92 -10.56
N ARG A 220 -10.81 16.76 -10.76
CA ARG A 220 -11.58 17.40 -9.68
C ARG A 220 -12.31 16.44 -8.76
N ILE A 221 -12.44 15.17 -9.17
CA ILE A 221 -12.97 14.13 -8.30
C ILE A 221 -11.98 13.74 -7.19
N ALA A 222 -10.68 14.04 -7.32
CA ALA A 222 -9.69 13.78 -6.27
C ALA A 222 -9.91 14.70 -5.05
N ASP A 223 -9.48 14.24 -3.87
CA ASP A 223 -9.59 15.02 -2.62
C ASP A 223 -8.67 16.25 -2.61
N LEU A 224 -7.57 16.18 -3.36
CA LEU A 224 -6.64 17.28 -3.59
C LEU A 224 -6.05 17.17 -5.00
N VAL A 225 -5.89 18.28 -5.71
CA VAL A 225 -5.21 18.34 -7.01
C VAL A 225 -4.03 19.29 -6.91
N VAL A 226 -2.85 18.84 -7.35
CA VAL A 226 -1.61 19.64 -7.36
C VAL A 226 -0.90 19.55 -8.71
N SER A 227 -0.07 20.55 -9.03
CA SER A 227 0.71 20.53 -10.27
C SER A 227 1.88 19.55 -10.23
N SER A 228 2.45 19.37 -9.04
CA SER A 228 3.63 18.58 -8.77
C SER A 228 3.68 18.22 -7.29
N LEU A 229 4.50 17.24 -6.94
CA LEU A 229 4.67 16.82 -5.55
C LEU A 229 5.37 17.89 -4.69
N ASP A 230 6.04 18.88 -5.31
CA ASP A 230 6.68 20.02 -4.63
C ASP A 230 5.68 20.94 -3.91
N GLU A 231 4.40 20.92 -4.29
CA GLU A 231 3.34 21.70 -3.65
C GLU A 231 2.83 21.04 -2.36
N LEU A 232 3.15 19.76 -2.14
CA LEU A 232 2.62 19.02 -1.00
C LEU A 232 3.36 19.31 0.29
N ARG A 233 2.59 19.39 1.37
CA ARG A 233 3.09 19.46 2.74
C ARG A 233 2.32 18.43 3.57
N LEU A 234 2.97 17.84 4.56
CA LEU A 234 2.34 16.85 5.45
C LEU A 234 1.01 17.31 6.04
N PRO A 235 0.83 18.59 6.48
CA PRO A 235 -0.47 19.04 6.98
C PRO A 235 -1.58 18.98 5.92
N ASN A 236 -1.27 19.22 4.64
CA ASN A 236 -2.26 19.16 3.55
C ASN A 236 -2.77 17.72 3.39
N VAL A 237 -1.85 16.76 3.36
CA VAL A 237 -2.17 15.32 3.21
C VAL A 237 -2.85 14.77 4.45
N ARG A 238 -2.38 15.14 5.65
CA ARG A 238 -3.01 14.73 6.91
C ARG A 238 -4.45 15.27 7.02
N GLY A 239 -4.68 16.50 6.56
CA GLY A 239 -6.01 17.11 6.55
C GLY A 239 -7.06 16.32 5.75
N LEU A 240 -6.64 15.47 4.80
CA LEU A 240 -7.54 14.59 4.06
C LEU A 240 -8.20 13.51 4.94
N PHE A 241 -7.64 13.24 6.12
CA PHE A 241 -8.10 12.21 7.05
C PHE A 241 -8.78 12.77 8.31
N ALA A 242 -9.12 14.06 8.33
CA ALA A 242 -9.66 14.72 9.52
C ALA A 242 -11.00 14.12 10.01
N ASP A 243 -11.75 13.45 9.12
CA ASP A 243 -13.01 12.78 9.41
C ASP A 243 -12.85 11.40 10.06
N VAL A 244 -11.65 10.81 10.00
CA VAL A 244 -11.31 9.51 10.58
C VAL A 244 -10.33 9.60 11.75
N ASP A 245 -10.01 10.83 12.20
CA ASP A 245 -9.05 11.07 13.28
C ASP A 245 -9.42 10.42 14.62
N TYR A 246 -8.40 9.85 15.29
CA TYR A 246 -8.57 9.14 16.56
C TYR A 246 -8.89 10.10 17.73
N GLU A 247 -8.96 11.40 17.49
CA GLU A 247 -9.42 12.42 18.44
C GLU A 247 -10.93 12.55 18.27
N GLN A 248 -11.76 11.96 19.14
CA GLN A 248 -12.40 12.67 20.27
C GLN A 248 -12.87 11.73 21.40
N HIS A 249 -12.22 10.58 21.63
CA HIS A 249 -12.47 9.78 22.83
C HIS A 249 -11.18 9.62 23.63
N VAL A 250 -10.81 10.68 24.36
CA VAL A 250 -9.98 10.53 25.56
C VAL A 250 -10.82 9.73 26.56
N MET A 251 -10.77 8.40 26.44
CA MET A 251 -11.26 7.53 27.51
C MET A 251 -10.40 7.82 28.73
N PRO A 252 -10.99 8.11 29.90
CA PRO A 252 -10.20 8.31 31.12
C PRO A 252 -9.28 7.11 31.31
N GLU A 253 -8.04 7.36 31.75
CA GLU A 253 -7.16 6.27 32.16
C GLU A 253 -7.94 5.34 33.09
N PRO A 254 -7.93 4.01 32.87
CA PRO A 254 -8.53 3.12 33.84
C PRO A 254 -7.81 3.36 35.16
N GLU A 255 -8.54 3.86 36.15
CA GLU A 255 -8.06 3.95 37.52
C GLU A 255 -7.58 2.55 37.89
N LEU A 256 -6.27 2.39 38.06
CA LEU A 256 -5.71 1.17 38.62
C LEU A 256 -6.30 1.04 40.02
N GLU A 257 -7.29 0.15 40.17
CA GLU A 257 -7.78 -0.21 41.50
C GLU A 257 -6.58 -0.61 42.35
N PRO A 258 -6.39 -0.03 43.55
CA PRO A 258 -5.24 -0.34 44.37
C PRO A 258 -5.21 -1.85 44.62
N GLU A 259 -4.09 -2.48 44.27
CA GLU A 259 -3.87 -3.92 44.50
C GLU A 259 -4.21 -4.25 45.95
N VAL A 260 -5.32 -4.97 46.15
CA VAL A 260 -5.63 -5.58 47.43
C VAL A 260 -4.54 -6.63 47.65
N ARG A 261 -3.54 -6.28 48.47
CA ARG A 261 -2.50 -7.22 48.92
C ARG A 261 -3.18 -8.41 49.58
N ARG A 262 -3.41 -9.48 48.81
CA ARG A 262 -3.73 -10.78 49.36
C ARG A 262 -2.52 -11.22 50.16
N GLN A 263 -2.61 -11.17 51.49
CA GLN A 263 -1.64 -11.83 52.35
C GLN A 263 -1.63 -13.32 52.03
N VAL A 264 -0.62 -13.75 51.30
CA VAL A 264 -0.33 -15.17 51.11
C VAL A 264 0.17 -15.69 52.46
N ARG A 265 -0.70 -16.40 53.19
CA ARG A 265 -0.29 -17.17 54.37
C ARG A 265 0.55 -18.36 53.90
N THR A 266 1.87 -18.24 53.97
CA THR A 266 2.77 -19.39 53.84
C THR A 266 2.71 -20.22 55.12
N LYS A 267 2.25 -21.47 55.02
CA LYS A 267 2.41 -22.48 56.07
C LYS A 267 3.88 -22.87 56.14
N THR A 268 4.64 -22.21 57.00
CA THR A 268 5.94 -22.74 57.45
C THR A 268 5.69 -23.56 58.70
N LEU A 269 6.07 -24.84 58.62
CA LEU A 269 5.97 -25.84 59.67
C LEU A 269 6.66 -25.37 60.95
N GLU A 270 5.89 -25.27 62.04
CA GLU A 270 6.44 -25.23 63.40
C GLU A 270 7.03 -26.61 63.72
N ARG A 271 8.36 -26.66 63.81
CA ARG A 271 9.08 -27.70 64.52
C ARG A 271 9.67 -27.03 65.75
N GLU A 272 8.88 -26.91 66.80
CA GLU A 272 9.39 -26.57 68.13
C GLU A 272 10.24 -27.74 68.62
N GLN A 273 11.53 -27.48 68.81
CA GLN A 273 12.40 -28.30 69.62
C GLN A 273 12.33 -27.74 71.04
N ASP A 274 11.84 -28.59 71.95
CA ASP A 274 12.01 -28.46 73.38
C ASP A 274 13.48 -28.19 73.72
N TYR A 275 13.73 -27.10 74.44
CA TYR A 275 14.85 -27.00 75.37
C TYR A 275 14.40 -26.24 76.61
N ASP A 276 14.38 -27.00 77.70
CA ASP A 276 14.13 -26.61 79.08
C ASP A 276 15.13 -25.57 79.64
N ASP A 277 14.67 -24.97 80.75
CA ASP A 277 15.41 -24.58 81.95
C ASP A 277 15.91 -23.12 82.17
N TYR A 278 15.17 -22.48 83.11
CA TYR A 278 15.58 -21.74 84.32
C TYR A 278 16.44 -20.45 84.27
N TYR A 279 16.16 -19.64 85.32
CA TYR A 279 16.73 -18.38 85.81
C TYR A 279 15.98 -17.12 85.34
N TYR A 280 15.35 -16.30 86.19
CA TYR A 280 15.28 -16.15 87.65
C TYR A 280 13.90 -15.59 88.03
#